data_AF-A0A1M5TS01-F1
#
_entry.id   AF-A0A1M5TS01-F1
#
_cell.length_a   1.000
_cell.length_b   1.000
_cell.length_c   1.000
_cell.angle_alpha   90.00
_cell.angle_beta   90.00
_cell.angle_gamma   90.00
#
_symmetry.space_group_name_H-M   'P 1'
#
loop_
_entity.id
_entity.type
_entity.pdbx_description
1 polymer ?
#
loop_
_entity_poly.entity_id
_entity_poly.type
_entity_poly.pdbx_seq_one_letter_code
_entity_poly.pdbx_strand_id
1 'polypeptide(L)'
;MRSGEEGARRARRQVRHYVVSNRCDRMLTLTYRGSGNHDRDLLVDHLHDFWRTLRGEVGGSFPYLWVPELHPGGHGWHAHAALGAFVPIRTVRACWPHGDRIDLARKGRVGLSDAAVVERARIAARYIGKYLGKGFEESARALGRHRYECAQGFQPEVERFEAATRDELVGRLDARMGAHPLLRSWFSLPGDERQSFWLSWAVA
;
A
#
# COMPACT_ATOMS: atom_id res chain seq x y z
N MET A 1 10.47 22.78 -1.30
CA MET A 1 11.10 21.44 -1.18
C MET A 1 10.55 20.60 -0.02
N ARG A 2 10.50 21.10 1.24
CA ARG A 2 10.00 20.34 2.42
C ARG A 2 8.59 19.73 2.30
N SER A 3 7.63 20.44 1.70
CA SER A 3 6.23 19.95 1.57
C SER A 3 6.09 18.68 0.71
N GLY A 4 6.94 18.51 -0.31
CA GLY A 4 6.92 17.34 -1.20
C GLY A 4 7.43 16.07 -0.52
N GLU A 5 8.54 16.18 0.20
CA GLU A 5 9.15 15.08 0.95
C GLU A 5 8.26 14.62 2.11
N GLU A 6 7.64 15.55 2.82
CA GLU A 6 6.65 15.23 3.86
C GLU A 6 5.41 14.55 3.27
N GLY A 7 4.92 15.02 2.11
CA GLY A 7 3.86 14.36 1.36
C GLY A 7 4.23 12.93 0.96
N ALA A 8 5.49 12.68 0.59
CA ALA A 8 6.01 11.36 0.29
C ALA A 8 6.05 10.44 1.51
N ARG A 9 6.54 10.96 2.63
CA ARG A 9 6.56 10.22 3.90
C ARG A 9 5.14 9.86 4.36
N ARG A 10 4.19 10.80 4.27
CA ARG A 10 2.77 10.56 4.62
C ARG A 10 2.14 9.50 3.72
N ALA A 11 2.33 9.59 2.40
CA ALA A 11 1.79 8.61 1.46
C ALA A 11 2.37 7.21 1.70
N ARG A 12 3.70 7.08 1.89
CA ARG A 12 4.34 5.79 2.22
C ARG A 12 3.76 5.18 3.50
N ARG A 13 3.51 5.99 4.53
CA ARG A 13 2.88 5.55 5.79
C ARG A 13 1.45 5.05 5.54
N GLN A 14 0.63 5.82 4.82
CA GLN A 14 -0.76 5.44 4.51
C GLN A 14 -0.83 4.15 3.70
N VAL A 15 -0.02 4.03 2.65
CA VAL A 15 0.10 2.81 1.84
C VAL A 15 0.48 1.62 2.71
N ARG A 16 1.49 1.77 3.58
CA ARG A 16 1.89 0.69 4.49
C ARG A 16 0.75 0.28 5.42
N HIS A 17 0.06 1.25 6.03
CA HIS A 17 -1.06 0.97 6.93
C HIS A 17 -2.18 0.23 6.20
N TYR A 18 -2.58 0.69 5.02
CA TYR A 18 -3.61 0.04 4.20
C TYR A 18 -3.22 -1.38 3.83
N VAL A 19 -2.03 -1.59 3.26
CA VAL A 19 -1.59 -2.90 2.78
C VAL A 19 -1.46 -3.92 3.91
N VAL A 20 -0.91 -3.51 5.06
CA VAL A 20 -0.71 -4.42 6.20
C VAL A 20 -2.02 -4.73 6.92
N SER A 21 -2.87 -3.72 7.20
CA SER A 21 -4.16 -3.94 7.87
C SER A 21 -5.09 -4.83 7.06
N ASN A 22 -5.09 -4.68 5.74
CA ASN A 22 -5.90 -5.50 4.83
C ASN A 22 -5.23 -6.80 4.39
N ARG A 23 -4.07 -7.15 4.97
CA ARG A 23 -3.36 -8.41 4.66
C ARG A 23 -3.06 -8.59 3.17
N CYS A 24 -2.83 -7.48 2.45
CA CYS A 24 -2.51 -7.50 1.03
C CYS A 24 -1.13 -8.12 0.79
N ASP A 25 -1.07 -9.36 0.31
CA ASP A 25 0.15 -10.15 0.19
C ASP A 25 0.50 -10.57 -1.26
N ARG A 26 -0.34 -10.22 -2.22
CA ARG A 26 -0.14 -10.50 -3.65
C ARG A 26 0.19 -9.22 -4.39
N MET A 27 1.32 -9.24 -5.10
CA MET A 27 1.70 -8.15 -6.00
C MET A 27 1.25 -8.46 -7.41
N LEU A 28 0.62 -7.48 -8.02
CA LEU A 28 0.23 -7.47 -9.42
C LEU A 28 1.03 -6.39 -10.15
N THR A 29 1.49 -6.69 -11.35
CA THR A 29 2.04 -5.73 -12.29
C THR A 29 1.24 -5.79 -13.58
N LEU A 30 0.69 -4.65 -14.00
CA LEU A 30 0.00 -4.46 -15.26
C LEU A 30 0.88 -3.64 -16.20
N THR A 31 1.21 -4.24 -17.33
CA THR A 31 2.03 -3.63 -18.38
C THR A 31 1.22 -3.59 -19.67
N TYR A 32 1.32 -2.50 -20.44
CA TYR A 32 0.74 -2.41 -21.77
C TYR A 32 1.52 -3.26 -22.78
N ARG A 33 0.85 -3.68 -23.86
CA ARG A 33 1.51 -4.34 -25.00
C ARG A 33 2.27 -3.35 -25.89
N GLY A 34 3.19 -3.88 -26.69
CA GLY A 34 3.83 -3.13 -27.79
C GLY A 34 4.79 -2.04 -27.30
N SER A 35 4.59 -0.79 -27.76
CA SER A 35 5.41 0.37 -27.34
C SER A 35 5.00 0.96 -25.99
N GLY A 36 3.94 0.41 -25.38
CA GLY A 36 3.39 0.84 -24.11
C GLY A 36 2.50 2.09 -24.20
N ASN A 37 2.11 2.62 -23.04
CA ASN A 37 1.28 3.82 -22.94
C ASN A 37 2.06 4.95 -22.26
N HIS A 38 2.18 6.11 -22.91
CA HIS A 38 2.88 7.27 -22.35
C HIS A 38 1.93 8.34 -21.80
N ASP A 39 0.62 8.13 -21.94
CA ASP A 39 -0.43 8.97 -21.38
C ASP A 39 -0.84 8.44 -20.00
N ARG A 40 -0.55 9.24 -18.97
CA ARG A 40 -0.86 8.88 -17.59
C ARG A 40 -2.37 8.88 -17.31
N ASP A 41 -3.10 9.79 -17.91
CA ASP A 41 -4.51 9.96 -17.59
C ASP A 41 -5.32 8.81 -18.25
N LEU A 42 -4.91 8.40 -19.47
CA LEU A 42 -5.39 7.16 -20.08
C LEU A 42 -5.07 5.90 -19.26
N LEU A 43 -3.90 5.84 -18.60
CA LEU A 43 -3.60 4.74 -17.66
C LEU A 43 -4.63 4.70 -16.53
N VAL A 44 -4.95 5.85 -15.94
CA VAL A 44 -5.88 5.93 -14.80
C VAL A 44 -7.27 5.45 -15.23
N ASP A 45 -7.77 5.89 -16.39
CA ASP A 45 -9.07 5.45 -16.92
C ASP A 45 -9.12 3.93 -17.13
N HIS A 46 -8.09 3.37 -17.78
CA HIS A 46 -8.01 1.92 -17.97
C HIS A 46 -7.91 1.16 -16.65
N LEU A 47 -7.23 1.71 -15.63
CA LEU A 47 -7.17 1.10 -14.31
C LEU A 47 -8.52 1.15 -13.59
N HIS A 48 -9.27 2.24 -13.70
CA HIS A 48 -10.62 2.34 -13.13
C HIS A 48 -11.55 1.27 -13.73
N ASP A 49 -11.52 1.09 -15.05
CA ASP A 49 -12.27 0.03 -15.73
C ASP A 49 -11.81 -1.38 -15.36
N PHE A 50 -10.50 -1.60 -15.29
CA PHE A 50 -9.90 -2.85 -14.84
C PHE A 50 -10.42 -3.24 -13.45
N TRP A 51 -10.32 -2.35 -12.47
CA TRP A 51 -10.73 -2.65 -11.10
C TRP A 51 -12.24 -2.79 -10.96
N ARG A 52 -13.02 -1.99 -11.70
CA ARG A 52 -14.49 -2.13 -11.75
C ARG A 52 -14.89 -3.51 -12.25
N THR A 53 -14.32 -3.94 -13.38
CA THR A 53 -14.60 -5.25 -13.99
C THR A 53 -14.11 -6.39 -13.10
N LEU A 54 -12.89 -6.28 -12.54
CA LEU A 54 -12.33 -7.31 -11.68
C LEU A 54 -13.15 -7.56 -10.41
N ARG A 55 -13.71 -6.50 -9.80
CA ARG A 55 -14.63 -6.64 -8.67
C ARG A 55 -15.92 -7.36 -9.05
N GLY A 56 -16.45 -7.11 -10.24
CA GLY A 56 -17.60 -7.82 -10.79
C GLY A 56 -17.32 -9.32 -10.93
N GLU A 57 -16.19 -9.67 -11.54
CA GLU A 57 -15.77 -11.06 -11.76
C GLU A 57 -15.47 -11.83 -10.46
N VAL A 58 -14.97 -11.14 -9.43
CA VAL A 58 -14.72 -11.73 -8.11
C VAL A 58 -16.02 -11.86 -7.29
N GLY A 59 -17.10 -11.20 -7.71
CA GLY A 59 -18.40 -11.24 -7.03
C GLY A 59 -18.46 -10.37 -5.77
N GLY A 60 -17.60 -9.37 -5.63
CA GLY A 60 -17.59 -8.51 -4.46
C GLY A 60 -16.42 -7.53 -4.36
N SER A 61 -16.49 -6.66 -3.36
CA SER A 61 -15.41 -5.75 -3.00
C SER A 61 -14.30 -6.49 -2.24
N PHE A 62 -13.05 -6.20 -2.57
CA PHE A 62 -11.88 -6.71 -1.86
C PHE A 62 -10.82 -5.61 -1.76
N PRO A 63 -9.93 -5.66 -0.76
CA PRO A 63 -8.91 -4.64 -0.60
C PRO A 63 -7.85 -4.75 -1.69
N TYR A 64 -7.59 -3.63 -2.35
CA TYR A 64 -6.48 -3.47 -3.27
C TYR A 64 -5.94 -2.05 -3.21
N LEU A 65 -4.68 -1.87 -3.58
CA LEU A 65 -4.05 -0.57 -3.75
C LEU A 65 -3.15 -0.61 -4.98
N TRP A 66 -3.17 0.42 -5.80
CA TRP A 66 -2.30 0.51 -6.97
C TRP A 66 -1.55 1.84 -7.06
N VAL A 67 -0.41 1.80 -7.75
CA VAL A 67 0.54 2.89 -7.94
C VAL A 67 0.98 2.91 -9.41
N PRO A 68 0.81 4.03 -10.13
CA PRO A 68 1.44 4.23 -11.44
C PRO A 68 2.96 4.31 -11.31
N GLU A 69 3.68 3.73 -12.26
CA GLU A 69 5.13 3.87 -12.41
C GLU A 69 5.46 4.06 -13.88
N LEU A 70 6.26 5.07 -14.25
CA LEU A 70 6.85 5.10 -15.58
C LEU A 70 8.03 4.11 -15.63
N HIS A 71 8.01 3.23 -16.61
CA HIS A 71 9.06 2.24 -16.75
C HIS A 71 10.40 2.90 -17.12
N PRO A 72 11.50 2.64 -16.40
CA PRO A 72 12.78 3.32 -16.61
C PRO A 72 13.39 3.07 -17.99
N GLY A 73 13.03 1.96 -18.64
CA GLY A 73 13.44 1.64 -20.01
C GLY A 73 12.62 2.30 -21.11
N GLY A 74 11.77 3.29 -20.80
CA GLY A 74 11.00 4.03 -21.81
C GLY A 74 9.80 3.28 -22.40
N HIS A 75 9.35 2.18 -21.78
CA HIS A 75 8.17 1.43 -22.21
C HIS A 75 6.84 2.09 -21.76
N GLY A 76 6.87 3.32 -21.26
CA GLY A 76 5.68 4.00 -20.77
C GLY A 76 5.22 3.55 -19.37
N TRP A 77 3.99 3.91 -19.03
CA TRP A 77 3.34 3.74 -17.73
C TRP A 77 2.90 2.30 -17.48
N HIS A 78 3.29 1.79 -16.32
CA HIS A 78 2.85 0.53 -15.73
C HIS A 78 2.05 0.81 -14.47
N ALA A 79 1.34 -0.19 -13.98
CA ALA A 79 0.72 -0.13 -12.65
C ALA A 79 1.20 -1.30 -11.80
N HIS A 80 1.65 -0.98 -10.60
CA HIS A 80 1.89 -1.96 -9.55
C HIS A 80 0.75 -1.93 -8.56
N ALA A 81 0.28 -3.09 -8.13
CA ALA A 81 -0.79 -3.21 -7.16
C ALA A 81 -0.51 -4.27 -6.10
N ALA A 82 -1.10 -4.07 -4.92
CA ALA A 82 -1.15 -5.05 -3.83
C ALA A 82 -2.61 -5.48 -3.61
N LEU A 83 -2.87 -6.79 -3.58
CA LEU A 83 -4.20 -7.38 -3.46
C LEU A 83 -4.30 -8.17 -2.15
N GLY A 84 -5.42 -7.99 -1.42
CA GLY A 84 -5.75 -8.79 -0.23
C GLY A 84 -6.72 -9.94 -0.51
N ALA A 85 -6.96 -10.25 -1.78
CA ALA A 85 -7.72 -11.42 -2.21
C ALA A 85 -6.93 -12.27 -3.20
N PHE A 86 -7.24 -13.56 -3.25
CA PHE A 86 -6.82 -14.41 -4.36
C PHE A 86 -7.68 -14.09 -5.58
N VAL A 87 -7.03 -13.78 -6.69
CA VAL A 87 -7.70 -13.58 -7.97
C VAL A 87 -7.01 -14.48 -9.01
N PRO A 88 -7.74 -15.36 -9.71
CA PRO A 88 -7.14 -16.20 -10.74
C PRO A 88 -6.48 -15.34 -11.83
N ILE A 89 -5.26 -15.70 -12.26
CA ILE A 89 -4.53 -14.96 -13.30
C ILE A 89 -5.32 -14.85 -14.61
N ARG A 90 -6.15 -15.87 -14.93
CA ARG A 90 -7.04 -15.84 -16.10
C ARG A 90 -8.06 -14.69 -16.02
N THR A 91 -8.60 -14.44 -14.83
CA THR A 91 -9.57 -13.37 -14.58
C THR A 91 -8.89 -12.02 -14.68
N VAL A 92 -7.69 -11.89 -14.11
CA VAL A 92 -6.88 -10.67 -14.24
C VAL A 92 -6.57 -10.36 -15.72
N ARG A 93 -6.17 -11.38 -16.50
CA ARG A 93 -5.90 -11.23 -17.94
C ARG A 93 -7.14 -10.81 -18.72
N ALA A 94 -8.29 -11.41 -18.44
CA ALA A 94 -9.55 -11.04 -19.08
C ALA A 94 -9.95 -9.59 -18.77
N CYS A 95 -9.66 -9.10 -17.57
CA CYS A 95 -9.98 -7.73 -17.16
C CYS A 95 -8.98 -6.67 -17.66
N TRP A 96 -7.79 -7.07 -18.14
CA TRP A 96 -6.75 -6.15 -18.64
C TRP A 96 -6.51 -6.33 -20.14
N PRO A 97 -7.42 -5.84 -21.00
CA PRO A 97 -7.35 -6.06 -22.45
C PRO A 97 -6.26 -5.23 -23.14
N HIS A 98 -5.48 -4.43 -22.41
CA HIS A 98 -4.45 -3.53 -22.94
C HIS A 98 -3.03 -4.10 -22.85
N GLY A 99 -2.83 -5.16 -22.06
CA GLY A 99 -1.52 -5.74 -21.80
C GLY A 99 -1.26 -7.06 -22.49
N ASP A 100 0.01 -7.44 -22.50
CA ASP A 100 0.52 -8.76 -22.84
C ASP A 100 1.27 -9.39 -21.64
N ARG A 101 1.94 -8.56 -20.83
CA ARG A 101 2.68 -8.96 -19.63
C ARG A 101 1.91 -8.60 -18.36
N ILE A 102 1.52 -9.64 -17.64
CA ILE A 102 0.91 -9.54 -16.30
C ILE A 102 1.70 -10.44 -15.36
N ASP A 103 2.27 -9.85 -14.32
CA ASP A 103 2.94 -10.59 -13.24
C ASP A 103 2.05 -10.56 -12.00
N LEU A 104 1.66 -11.74 -11.50
CA LEU A 104 0.90 -11.88 -10.27
C LEU A 104 1.61 -12.87 -9.36
N ALA A 105 2.17 -12.37 -8.27
CA ALA A 105 2.96 -13.17 -7.35
C ALA A 105 2.59 -12.90 -5.90
N ARG A 106 2.39 -13.96 -5.12
CA ARG A 106 2.37 -13.86 -3.66
C ARG A 106 3.79 -13.58 -3.16
N LYS A 107 3.95 -12.64 -2.23
CA LYS A 107 5.28 -12.29 -1.67
C LYS A 107 5.59 -13.08 -0.42
N GLY A 108 6.88 -13.28 -0.12
CA GLY A 108 7.33 -13.98 1.09
C GLY A 108 7.17 -15.50 1.05
N ARG A 109 7.56 -16.17 2.14
CA ARG A 109 7.54 -17.63 2.25
C ARG A 109 6.10 -18.17 2.41
N VAL A 110 5.91 -19.42 2.00
CA VAL A 110 4.66 -20.15 2.18
C VAL A 110 4.48 -20.43 3.68
N GLY A 111 3.35 -19.99 4.22
CA GLY A 111 2.95 -20.21 5.61
C GLY A 111 1.55 -19.66 5.82
N LEU A 112 0.70 -20.35 6.55
CA LEU A 112 -0.70 -19.95 6.71
C LEU A 112 -1.02 -19.28 8.06
N SER A 113 -0.04 -19.21 8.97
CA SER A 113 -0.24 -18.50 10.24
C SER A 113 -0.49 -17.01 10.02
N ASP A 114 -1.23 -16.40 10.94
CA ASP A 114 -1.52 -14.96 10.91
C ASP A 114 -0.22 -14.13 10.90
N ALA A 115 0.77 -14.51 11.70
CA ALA A 115 2.10 -13.90 11.68
C ALA A 115 2.76 -13.98 10.29
N ALA A 116 2.68 -15.12 9.60
CA ALA A 116 3.21 -15.27 8.25
C ALA A 116 2.44 -14.41 7.24
N VAL A 117 1.10 -14.33 7.34
CA VAL A 117 0.26 -13.46 6.48
C VAL A 117 0.66 -12.00 6.65
N VAL A 118 0.77 -11.52 7.89
CA VAL A 118 1.16 -10.15 8.21
C VAL A 118 2.57 -9.84 7.70
N GLU A 119 3.51 -10.79 7.83
CA GLU A 119 4.87 -10.59 7.32
C GLU A 119 4.89 -10.50 5.79
N ARG A 120 4.12 -11.33 5.08
CA ARG A 120 3.99 -11.19 3.63
C ARG A 120 3.39 -9.84 3.24
N ALA A 121 2.39 -9.35 3.97
CA ALA A 121 1.81 -8.03 3.73
C ALA A 121 2.82 -6.91 3.99
N ARG A 122 3.70 -7.04 5.00
CA ARG A 122 4.81 -6.10 5.23
C ARG A 122 5.81 -6.10 4.08
N ILE A 123 6.12 -7.27 3.52
CA ILE A 123 6.99 -7.41 2.34
C ILE A 123 6.33 -6.74 1.12
N ALA A 124 5.05 -6.99 0.87
CA ALA A 124 4.28 -6.36 -0.20
C ALA A 124 4.24 -4.83 -0.03
N ALA A 125 3.99 -4.32 1.19
CA ALA A 125 3.99 -2.90 1.52
C ALA A 125 5.35 -2.22 1.22
N ARG A 126 6.46 -2.90 1.52
CA ARG A 126 7.80 -2.43 1.16
C ARG A 126 7.98 -2.38 -0.37
N TYR A 127 7.50 -3.40 -1.07
CA TYR A 127 7.62 -3.50 -2.53
C TYR A 127 6.81 -2.42 -3.23
N ILE A 128 5.55 -2.21 -2.86
CA ILE A 128 4.71 -1.13 -3.41
C ILE A 128 5.25 0.26 -3.03
N GLY A 129 5.81 0.41 -1.83
CA GLY A 129 6.42 1.65 -1.36
C GLY A 129 7.64 2.08 -2.19
N LYS A 130 8.39 1.12 -2.77
CA LYS A 130 9.47 1.38 -3.73
C LYS A 130 8.92 2.08 -4.99
N TYR A 131 7.83 1.56 -5.56
CA TYR A 131 7.21 2.11 -6.76
C TYR A 131 6.56 3.46 -6.52
N LEU A 132 5.95 3.63 -5.35
CA LEU A 132 5.45 4.92 -4.92
C LEU A 132 6.59 5.96 -4.91
N GLY A 133 7.75 5.60 -4.37
CA GLY A 133 8.95 6.45 -4.35
C GLY A 133 9.42 6.88 -5.74
N LYS A 134 9.43 5.98 -6.73
CA LYS A 134 9.76 6.33 -8.11
C LYS A 134 8.75 7.29 -8.72
N GLY A 135 7.45 7.04 -8.48
CA GLY A 135 6.40 7.96 -8.88
C GLY A 135 6.59 9.36 -8.29
N PHE A 136 7.17 9.50 -7.09
CA PHE A 136 7.50 10.80 -6.48
C PHE A 136 8.64 11.55 -7.19
N GLU A 137 9.72 10.86 -7.55
CA GLU A 137 10.85 11.44 -8.27
C GLU A 137 10.40 12.01 -9.63
N GLU A 138 9.43 11.36 -10.24
CA GLU A 138 8.85 11.77 -11.51
C GLU A 138 7.73 12.82 -11.37
N SER A 139 6.90 12.71 -10.34
CA SER A 139 5.83 13.67 -10.01
C SER A 139 6.35 15.02 -9.51
N ALA A 140 7.65 15.18 -9.27
CA ALA A 140 8.25 16.52 -9.13
C ALA A 140 7.92 17.42 -10.34
N ARG A 141 7.63 16.82 -11.51
CA ARG A 141 7.13 17.50 -12.71
C ARG A 141 5.60 17.70 -12.76
N ALA A 142 4.84 17.14 -11.81
CA ALA A 142 3.38 17.15 -11.76
C ALA A 142 2.84 17.25 -10.32
N LEU A 143 3.00 18.42 -9.70
CA LEU A 143 2.39 18.74 -8.40
C LEU A 143 0.87 18.52 -8.45
N GLY A 144 0.31 17.86 -7.43
CA GLY A 144 -1.15 17.74 -7.23
C GLY A 144 -1.83 16.48 -7.75
N ARG A 145 -1.14 15.56 -8.45
CA ARG A 145 -1.77 14.33 -8.97
C ARG A 145 -1.81 13.19 -7.93
N HIS A 146 -2.88 12.39 -7.96
CA HIS A 146 -3.04 11.21 -7.09
C HIS A 146 -1.96 10.17 -7.36
N ARG A 147 -1.15 9.84 -6.35
CA ARG A 147 0.05 8.98 -6.49
C ARG A 147 -0.23 7.50 -6.31
N TYR A 148 -1.37 7.20 -5.72
CA TYR A 148 -1.89 5.86 -5.52
C TYR A 148 -3.41 5.97 -5.35
N GLU A 149 -4.12 4.88 -5.61
CA GLU A 149 -5.51 4.73 -5.22
C GLU A 149 -5.72 3.37 -4.55
N CYS A 150 -6.77 3.26 -3.74
CA CYS A 150 -7.09 2.06 -3.00
C CYS A 150 -8.60 1.82 -2.98
N ALA A 151 -9.00 0.57 -2.74
CA ALA A 151 -10.40 0.22 -2.60
C ALA A 151 -11.02 0.93 -1.38
N GLN A 152 -12.20 1.52 -1.57
CA GLN A 152 -12.98 2.15 -0.51
C GLN A 152 -13.61 1.12 0.44
N GLY A 153 -13.80 1.49 1.70
CA GLY A 153 -14.39 0.61 2.73
C GLY A 153 -13.37 -0.31 3.40
N PHE A 154 -12.09 -0.19 3.04
CA PHE A 154 -10.98 -0.99 3.57
C PHE A 154 -9.95 -0.11 4.29
N GLN A 155 -10.25 1.16 4.56
CA GLN A 155 -9.36 2.03 5.30
C GLN A 155 -9.24 1.53 6.75
N PRO A 156 -8.02 1.44 7.31
CA PRO A 156 -7.85 1.01 8.69
C PRO A 156 -8.54 2.00 9.64
N GLU A 157 -9.21 1.45 10.66
CA GLU A 157 -9.81 2.24 11.72
C GLU A 157 -8.72 2.95 12.54
N VAL A 158 -9.02 4.18 12.95
CA VAL A 158 -8.13 4.99 13.79
C VAL A 158 -8.78 5.16 15.15
N GLU A 159 -8.32 4.38 16.11
CA GLU A 159 -8.68 4.55 17.52
C GLU A 159 -7.77 5.58 18.17
N ARG A 160 -8.35 6.46 19.00
CA ARG A 160 -7.63 7.47 19.77
C ARG A 160 -7.74 7.15 21.25
N PHE A 161 -6.60 7.19 21.93
CA PHE A 161 -6.48 6.97 23.36
C PHE A 161 -5.85 8.21 24.00
N GLU A 162 -6.39 8.60 25.15
CA GLU A 162 -5.88 9.71 25.95
C GLU A 162 -5.68 9.21 27.39
N ALA A 163 -4.70 9.77 28.10
CA ALA A 163 -4.39 9.46 29.49
C ALA A 163 -3.61 10.63 30.12
N ALA A 164 -3.63 10.74 31.44
CA ALA A 164 -2.95 11.82 32.16
C ALA A 164 -1.42 11.62 32.17
N THR A 165 -0.98 10.36 32.08
CA THR A 165 0.44 10.00 32.04
C THR A 165 0.75 9.07 30.88
N ARG A 166 2.03 9.04 30.48
CA ARG A 166 2.53 8.13 29.45
C ARG A 166 2.36 6.66 29.85
N ASP A 167 2.67 6.31 31.09
CA ASP A 167 2.60 4.92 31.54
C ASP A 167 1.14 4.43 31.57
N GLU A 168 0.21 5.29 31.95
CA GLU A 168 -1.22 5.01 31.84
C GLU A 168 -1.64 4.84 30.38
N LEU A 169 -1.17 5.69 29.46
CA LEU A 169 -1.45 5.55 28.03
C LEU A 169 -0.93 4.21 27.47
N VAL A 170 0.31 3.83 27.81
CA VAL A 170 0.89 2.55 27.38
C VAL A 170 0.12 1.38 28.00
N GLY A 171 -0.25 1.45 29.27
CA GLY A 171 -1.07 0.43 29.93
C GLY A 171 -2.42 0.22 29.24
N ARG A 172 -3.09 1.31 28.83
CA ARG A 172 -4.34 1.24 28.05
C ARG A 172 -4.12 0.59 26.68
N LEU A 173 -3.03 0.94 25.99
CA LEU A 173 -2.69 0.34 24.70
C LEU A 173 -2.33 -1.14 24.83
N ASP A 174 -1.61 -1.54 25.88
CA ASP A 174 -1.24 -2.93 26.14
C ASP A 174 -2.48 -3.78 26.42
N ALA A 175 -3.42 -3.27 27.21
CA ALA A 175 -4.71 -3.91 27.42
C ALA A 175 -5.51 -4.03 26.11
N ARG A 176 -5.52 -2.98 25.27
CA ARG A 176 -6.19 -3.00 23.95
C ARG A 176 -5.56 -3.99 22.97
N MET A 177 -4.24 -4.15 23.02
CA MET A 177 -3.47 -4.99 22.12
C MET A 177 -3.25 -6.42 22.66
N GLY A 178 -3.58 -6.67 23.93
CA GLY A 178 -3.42 -7.97 24.59
C GLY A 178 -1.97 -8.38 24.87
N ALA A 179 -1.02 -7.45 24.79
CA ALA A 179 0.41 -7.72 24.93
C ALA A 179 1.18 -6.44 25.30
N HIS A 180 2.43 -6.59 25.73
CA HIS A 180 3.38 -5.48 25.84
C HIS A 180 4.10 -5.20 24.50
N PRO A 181 4.55 -3.95 24.23
CA PRO A 181 5.11 -3.60 22.95
C PRO A 181 6.54 -4.13 22.83
N LEU A 182 6.82 -4.84 21.73
CA LEU A 182 8.15 -5.38 21.39
C LEU A 182 9.16 -4.31 20.97
N LEU A 183 8.68 -3.21 20.40
CA LEU A 183 9.54 -2.13 19.92
C LEU A 183 8.97 -0.79 20.38
N ARG A 184 9.85 0.06 20.91
CA ARG A 184 9.57 1.46 21.23
C ARG A 184 10.56 2.32 20.46
N SER A 185 10.10 2.98 19.39
CA SER A 185 10.94 3.91 18.62
C SER A 185 10.55 5.35 18.91
N TRP A 186 11.56 6.14 19.27
CA TRP A 186 11.44 7.53 19.64
C TRP A 186 11.69 8.44 18.43
N PHE A 187 10.76 9.35 18.19
CA PHE A 187 10.87 10.34 17.12
C PHE A 187 10.52 11.73 17.67
N SER A 188 11.30 12.21 18.63
CA SER A 188 11.30 13.63 19.00
C SER A 188 12.61 14.25 18.51
N LEU A 189 12.52 15.32 17.72
CA LEU A 189 13.68 16.14 17.42
C LEU A 189 14.04 16.99 18.65
N PRO A 190 15.32 17.37 18.84
CA PRO A 190 15.70 18.30 19.91
C PRO A 190 14.87 19.60 19.78
N GLY A 191 14.14 19.97 20.83
CA GLY A 191 13.31 21.18 20.88
C GLY A 191 11.81 20.99 20.60
N ASP A 192 11.33 19.76 20.40
CA ASP A 192 9.92 19.49 20.16
C ASP A 192 9.13 19.41 21.49
N GLU A 193 8.14 20.30 21.68
CA GLU A 193 7.27 20.30 22.88
C GLU A 193 6.35 19.07 22.93
N ARG A 194 6.10 18.43 21.77
CA ARG A 194 5.26 17.23 21.65
C ARG A 194 6.10 16.01 21.32
N GLN A 195 6.25 15.10 22.28
CA GLN A 195 6.93 13.84 22.06
C GLN A 195 6.04 12.86 21.29
N SER A 196 6.57 12.34 20.18
CA SER A 196 5.93 11.28 19.39
C SER A 196 6.67 9.96 19.57
N PHE A 197 5.93 8.90 19.84
CA PHE A 197 6.48 7.54 19.98
C PHE A 197 5.77 6.57 19.03
N TRP A 198 6.53 5.62 18.51
CA TRP A 198 5.99 4.49 17.77
C TRP A 198 6.14 3.23 18.61
N LEU A 199 5.02 2.55 18.83
CA LEU A 199 4.95 1.29 19.56
C LEU A 199 4.50 0.20 18.60
N SER A 200 5.05 -1.00 18.76
CA SER A 200 4.58 -2.18 18.04
C SER A 200 4.46 -3.37 18.98
N TRP A 201 3.38 -4.12 18.83
CA TRP A 201 3.09 -5.34 19.55
C TRP A 201 3.30 -6.54 18.62
N ALA A 202 3.78 -7.67 19.15
CA ALA A 202 3.56 -8.94 18.47
C ALA A 202 2.10 -9.29 18.68
N VAL A 203 1.40 -9.55 17.58
CA VAL A 203 0.12 -10.24 17.65
C VAL A 203 0.46 -11.72 17.83
N ALA A 204 -0.02 -12.32 18.92
CA ALA A 204 0.07 -13.76 19.17
C ALA A 204 -0.72 -14.54 18.11
#